data_AF-A0A2U2XAL4-F1
#
_entry.id   AF-A0A2U2XAL4-F1
#
_cell.length_a   1.000
_cell.length_b   1.000
_cell.length_c   1.000
_cell.angle_alpha   90.00
_cell.angle_beta   90.00
_cell.angle_gamma   90.00
#
_symmetry.space_group_name_H-M   'P 1'
#
loop_
_entity.id
_entity.type
_entity.pdbx_description
1 polymer ?
#
loop_
_entity_poly.entity_id
_entity_poly.type
_entity_poly.pdbx_seq_one_letter_code
_entity_poly.pdbx_strand_id
1 'polypeptide(L)'
;MKPIRNLIDEIENGNFESPQELIKTRPDADCVHGGEFYFFDINIHRTLILIEFEENGAATIVWAGNHDDYELTFKNNRKVIKKWLRDNDWI
;
A
#
# COMPACT_ATOMS: atom_id res chain seq x y z
N MET A 1 -2.06 1.26 -19.98
CA MET A 1 -2.51 2.50 -19.29
C MET A 1 -3.88 2.40 -18.61
N LYS A 2 -4.81 1.53 -19.04
CA LYS A 2 -6.09 1.31 -18.33
C LYS A 2 -5.98 0.84 -16.86
N PRO A 3 -4.99 0.00 -16.47
CA PRO A 3 -4.93 -0.53 -15.11
C PRO A 3 -4.61 0.51 -14.04
N ILE A 4 -3.70 1.44 -14.33
CA ILE A 4 -3.31 2.51 -13.39
C ILE A 4 -4.48 3.49 -13.18
N ARG A 5 -5.29 3.77 -14.21
CA ARG A 5 -6.48 4.61 -14.03
C ARG A 5 -7.56 3.93 -13.21
N ASN A 6 -7.87 2.67 -13.50
CA ASN A 6 -8.81 1.91 -12.67
C ASN A 6 -8.31 1.82 -11.21
N LEU A 7 -6.98 1.74 -11.02
CA LEU A 7 -6.38 1.76 -9.71
C LEU A 7 -6.57 3.10 -8.99
N ILE A 8 -6.28 4.20 -9.68
CA ILE A 8 -6.49 5.55 -9.15
C ILE A 8 -7.99 5.73 -8.84
N ASP A 9 -8.88 5.31 -9.74
CA ASP A 9 -10.32 5.38 -9.53
C ASP A 9 -10.77 4.51 -8.35
N GLU A 10 -10.22 3.31 -8.13
CA GLU A 10 -10.56 2.46 -6.98
C GLU A 10 -10.05 3.04 -5.65
N ILE A 11 -8.93 3.76 -5.67
CA ILE A 11 -8.40 4.44 -4.47
C ILE A 11 -9.15 5.74 -4.22
N GLU A 12 -9.42 6.55 -5.25
CA GLU A 12 -10.13 7.83 -5.15
C GLU A 12 -11.62 7.63 -4.83
N ASN A 13 -12.25 6.56 -5.34
CA ASN A 13 -13.65 6.22 -5.02
C ASN A 13 -13.77 5.20 -3.88
N GLY A 14 -12.65 4.64 -3.43
CA GLY A 14 -12.61 3.76 -2.27
C GLY A 14 -12.68 4.61 -1.01
N ASN A 15 -13.84 4.62 -0.35
CA ASN A 15 -13.99 5.18 0.99
C ASN A 15 -13.23 4.32 2.00
N PHE A 16 -11.90 4.36 1.99
CA PHE A 16 -11.06 3.76 3.02
C PHE A 16 -10.74 4.86 4.03
N GLU A 17 -11.70 5.21 4.88
CA GLU A 17 -11.51 6.28 5.88
C GLU A 17 -10.71 5.79 7.10
N SER A 18 -10.47 4.47 7.19
CA SER A 18 -9.67 3.88 8.26
C SER A 18 -9.03 2.54 7.88
N PRO A 19 -7.95 2.13 8.59
CA PRO A 19 -7.38 0.80 8.47
C PRO A 19 -8.39 -0.34 8.68
N GLN A 20 -9.40 -0.14 9.53
CA GLN A 20 -10.42 -1.14 9.83
C GLN A 20 -11.35 -1.37 8.62
N GLU A 21 -11.71 -0.29 7.91
CA GLU A 21 -12.50 -0.38 6.68
C GLU A 21 -11.69 -0.95 5.53
N LEU A 22 -10.40 -0.61 5.45
CA LEU A 22 -9.49 -1.25 4.51
C LEU A 22 -9.46 -2.75 4.73
N ILE A 23 -9.19 -3.24 5.94
CA ILE A 23 -9.11 -4.68 6.21
C ILE A 23 -10.44 -5.40 5.89
N LYS A 24 -11.58 -4.72 6.11
CA LYS A 24 -12.91 -5.27 5.79
C LYS A 24 -13.14 -5.42 4.29
N THR A 25 -12.71 -4.44 3.50
CA THR A 25 -12.88 -4.41 2.03
C THR A 25 -11.76 -5.16 1.30
N ARG A 26 -10.58 -5.19 1.90
CA ARG A 26 -9.32 -5.77 1.46
C ARG A 26 -8.75 -6.68 2.54
N PRO A 27 -9.30 -7.90 2.70
CA PRO A 27 -8.77 -8.89 3.65
C PRO A 27 -7.33 -9.33 3.35
N ASP A 28 -6.85 -9.04 2.14
CA ASP A 28 -5.47 -9.27 1.69
C ASP A 28 -4.49 -8.18 2.16
N ALA A 29 -4.97 -7.12 2.80
CA ALA A 29 -4.12 -6.07 3.33
C ALA A 29 -3.25 -6.55 4.50
N ASP A 30 -1.94 -6.34 4.40
CA ASP A 30 -0.94 -6.71 5.39
C ASP A 30 -0.31 -5.45 6.02
N CYS A 31 -0.48 -5.28 7.32
CA CYS A 31 0.15 -4.21 8.08
C CYS A 31 1.66 -4.45 8.19
N VAL A 32 2.48 -3.58 7.62
CA VAL A 32 3.95 -3.76 7.56
C VAL A 32 4.74 -2.86 8.50
N HIS A 33 4.15 -1.75 8.95
CA HIS A 33 4.77 -0.86 9.94
C HIS A 33 3.71 -0.08 10.75
N GLY A 34 3.98 0.03 12.06
CA GLY A 34 3.33 0.93 13.04
C GLY A 34 1.81 0.80 13.28
N GLY A 35 1.06 0.16 12.38
CA GLY A 35 -0.41 0.18 12.38
C GLY A 35 -0.99 1.11 11.32
N GLU A 36 -0.15 1.92 10.67
CA GLU A 36 -0.52 2.89 9.65
C GLU A 36 -0.10 2.49 8.23
N PHE A 37 0.91 1.63 8.06
CA PHE A 37 1.40 1.21 6.74
C PHE A 37 0.87 -0.17 6.32
N TYR A 38 0.28 -0.26 5.13
CA TYR A 38 -0.34 -1.49 4.62
C TYR A 38 0.06 -1.81 3.18
N PHE A 39 0.35 -3.09 2.91
CA PHE A 39 0.47 -3.64 1.56
C PHE A 39 -0.78 -4.42 1.15
N PHE A 40 -1.23 -4.30 -0.11
CA PHE A 40 -2.29 -5.14 -0.66
C PHE A 40 -2.17 -5.30 -2.19
N ASP A 41 -2.83 -6.30 -2.79
CA ASP A 41 -2.74 -6.62 -4.23
C ASP A 41 -4.00 -6.20 -5.00
N ILE A 42 -3.88 -5.26 -5.94
CA ILE A 42 -4.99 -4.95 -6.85
C ILE A 42 -5.00 -5.95 -8.02
N ASN A 43 -5.96 -6.88 -7.90
CA ASN A 43 -6.01 -8.23 -8.44
C ASN A 43 -6.15 -8.39 -9.97
N ILE A 44 -5.59 -7.50 -10.78
CA ILE A 44 -5.58 -7.65 -12.25
C ILE A 44 -4.15 -7.80 -12.81
N HIS A 45 -3.10 -7.41 -12.07
CA HIS A 45 -1.72 -7.48 -12.58
C HIS A 45 -0.63 -7.78 -11.52
N ARG A 46 -0.95 -8.44 -10.40
CA ARG A 46 0.00 -8.62 -9.28
C ARG A 46 0.62 -7.29 -8.86
N THR A 47 -0.20 -6.26 -8.81
CA THR A 47 0.25 -4.90 -8.51
C THR A 47 0.07 -4.69 -7.02
N LEU A 48 1.19 -4.55 -6.32
CA LEU A 48 1.23 -4.27 -4.90
C LEU A 48 1.22 -2.75 -4.68
N ILE A 49 0.49 -2.33 -3.65
CA ILE A 49 0.44 -0.95 -3.21
C ILE A 49 0.81 -0.89 -1.76
N LEU A 50 1.68 0.04 -1.41
CA LEU A 50 1.91 0.47 -0.04
C LEU A 50 1.16 1.77 0.19
N ILE A 51 0.31 1.79 1.21
CA ILE A 51 -0.36 3.01 1.67
C ILE A 51 0.02 3.31 3.11
N GLU A 52 -0.08 4.58 3.47
CA GLU A 52 -0.03 5.11 4.83
C GLU A 52 -1.39 5.73 5.18
N PHE A 53 -1.90 5.46 6.38
CA PHE A 53 -3.02 6.21 6.96
C PHE A 53 -2.50 7.29 7.89
N GLU A 54 -2.88 8.53 7.59
CA GLU A 54 -2.61 9.68 8.46
C GLU A 54 -3.64 9.76 9.60
N GLU A 55 -3.28 10.47 10.67
CA GLU A 55 -4.17 10.69 11.84
C GLU A 55 -5.47 11.42 11.49
N ASN A 56 -5.49 12.16 10.38
CA ASN A 56 -6.65 12.91 9.89
C ASN A 56 -7.65 12.04 9.09
N GLY A 57 -7.35 10.74 8.90
CA GLY A 57 -8.16 9.81 8.10
C GLY A 57 -7.87 9.84 6.60
N ALA A 58 -6.90 10.64 6.14
CA ALA A 58 -6.41 10.59 4.77
C ALA A 58 -5.51 9.37 4.57
N ALA A 59 -5.55 8.82 3.36
CA ALA A 59 -4.65 7.76 2.94
C ALA A 59 -3.73 8.27 1.83
N THR A 60 -2.43 7.99 1.98
CA THR A 60 -1.40 8.38 1.01
C THR A 60 -0.80 7.13 0.36
N ILE A 61 -0.69 7.14 -0.97
CA ILE A 61 0.04 6.09 -1.70
C ILE A 61 1.54 6.35 -1.53
N VAL A 62 2.20 5.47 -0.79
CA VAL A 62 3.63 5.53 -0.48
C VAL A 62 4.45 4.88 -1.59
N TRP A 63 3.95 3.78 -2.16
CA TRP A 63 4.61 3.04 -3.22
C TRP A 63 3.60 2.21 -4.03
N ALA A 64 3.85 2.04 -5.32
CA ALA A 64 3.10 1.12 -6.17
C ALA A 64 4.02 0.47 -7.21
N GLY A 65 3.86 -0.83 -7.42
CA GLY A 65 4.66 -1.58 -8.37
C GLY A 65 4.16 -3.01 -8.54
N ASN A 66 4.71 -3.73 -9.51
CA ASN A 66 4.35 -5.14 -9.69
C ASN A 66 5.12 -6.03 -8.68
N HIS A 67 4.85 -7.33 -8.71
CA HIS A 67 5.53 -8.30 -7.85
C HIS A 67 7.05 -8.31 -8.00
N ASP A 68 7.57 -8.20 -9.23
CA ASP A 68 9.01 -8.17 -9.49
C ASP A 68 9.64 -6.89 -8.92
N ASP A 69 8.95 -5.75 -9.04
CA ASP A 69 9.38 -4.47 -8.44
C ASP A 69 9.38 -4.57 -6.90
N TYR A 70 8.39 -5.25 -6.32
CA TYR A 70 8.30 -5.49 -4.89
C TYR A 70 9.45 -6.38 -4.40
N GLU A 71 9.74 -7.48 -5.10
CA GLU A 71 10.87 -8.36 -4.75
C GLU A 71 12.21 -7.63 -4.89
N LEU A 72 12.39 -6.84 -5.94
CA LEU A 72 13.60 -6.06 -6.17
C LEU A 72 13.82 -5.00 -5.07
N THR A 73 12.76 -4.29 -4.69
CA THR A 73 12.81 -3.17 -3.75
C THR A 73 12.87 -3.65 -2.30
N PHE A 74 11.97 -4.56 -1.92
CA PHE A 74 11.74 -4.95 -0.52
C PHE A 74 12.26 -6.34 -0.19
N LYS A 75 12.62 -7.15 -1.19
CA LYS A 75 13.21 -8.50 -1.00
C LYS A 75 12.38 -9.40 -0.09
N ASN A 76 11.05 -9.25 -0.15
CA ASN A 76 10.08 -9.94 0.71
C ASN A 76 10.41 -9.82 2.23
N ASN A 77 11.02 -8.70 2.64
CA ASN A 77 11.59 -8.55 3.98
C ASN A 77 11.12 -7.28 4.68
N ARG A 78 10.35 -7.44 5.76
CA ARG A 78 9.84 -6.33 6.59
C ARG A 78 10.92 -5.40 7.14
N LYS A 79 12.13 -5.89 7.42
CA LYS A 79 13.25 -5.03 7.84
C LYS A 79 13.73 -4.13 6.71
N VAL A 80 13.68 -4.63 5.46
CA VAL A 80 14.02 -3.84 4.27
C VAL A 80 12.93 -2.82 3.99
N ILE A 81 11.65 -3.17 4.16
CA ILE A 81 10.52 -2.21 4.09
C ILE A 81 10.72 -1.08 5.09
N LYS A 82 10.97 -1.40 6.36
CA LYS A 82 11.23 -0.39 7.40
C LYS A 82 12.43 0.49 7.06
N LYS A 83 13.52 -0.11 6.56
CA LYS A 83 14.70 0.66 6.14
C LYS A 83 14.35 1.60 4.98
N TRP A 84 13.63 1.10 3.98
CA TRP A 84 13.20 1.88 2.82
C TRP A 84 12.31 3.06 3.24
N LEU A 85 11.36 2.85 4.14
CA LEU A 85 10.51 3.93 4.68
C LEU A 85 11.35 5.04 5.32
N ARG A 86 12.32 4.68 6.16
CA ARG A 86 13.23 5.65 6.79
C ARG A 86 14.15 6.35 5.79
N ASP A 87 14.68 5.61 4.82
CA ASP A 87 15.58 6.16 3.80
C ASP A 87 14.82 7.08 2.80
N ASN A 88 13.47 7.08 2.82
CA ASN A 88 12.59 7.94 2.03
C ASN A 88 11.75 8.90 2.90
N ASP A 89 12.16 9.13 4.15
CA ASP A 89 11.56 10.11 5.08
C ASP A 89 10.07 9.89 5.41
N TRP A 90 9.58 8.64 5.32
CA TRP A 90 8.24 8.28 5.77
C TRP A 90 8.18 8.00 7.28
N ILE A 91 9.30 7.58 7.89
CA ILE A 91 9.42 7.25 9.34
C ILE A 91 10.80 7.61 9.92
#